data_AF-A0A174CAH9-F1
#
_entry.id   AF-A0A174CAH9-F1
#
_cell.length_a   1.000
_cell.length_b   1.000
_cell.length_c   1.000
_cell.angle_alpha   90.00
_cell.angle_beta   90.00
_cell.angle_gamma   90.00
#
_symmetry.space_group_name_H-M   'P 1'
#
loop_
_entity.id
_entity.type
_entity.pdbx_description
1 polymer ?
#
loop_
_entity_poly.entity_id
_entity_poly.type
_entity_poly.pdbx_seq_one_letter_code
_entity_poly.pdbx_strand_id
1 'polypeptide(L)'
;MTDNCEKLRKRFENGETNMSVEYCAREDDGSIRWVQKTVLMTRMVVFDTEILAEVPMIYAIILLQDTTQRHERDEQEQARLQ
;
A
#
# COMPACT_ATOMS: atom_id res chain seq x y z
N MET A 1 3.87 11.12 -0.06
CA MET A 1 4.77 10.00 0.24
C MET A 1 4.75 9.05 -0.96
N THR A 2 5.70 9.19 -1.88
CA THR A 2 5.69 8.44 -3.15
C THR A 2 6.61 7.24 -3.00
N ASP A 3 6.03 6.08 -2.72
CA ASP A 3 6.71 4.80 -2.95
C ASP A 3 6.85 4.62 -4.46
N ASN A 4 7.90 5.20 -5.02
CA ASN A 4 8.25 5.00 -6.42
C ASN A 4 8.65 3.53 -6.63
N CYS A 5 8.42 2.99 -7.84
CA CYS A 5 8.66 1.60 -8.20
C CYS A 5 10.06 1.10 -7.81
N GLU A 6 11.10 1.96 -7.86
CA GLU A 6 12.45 1.60 -7.42
C GLU A 6 12.55 1.26 -5.92
N LYS A 7 11.82 1.96 -5.06
CA LYS A 7 11.82 1.68 -3.61
C LYS A 7 11.11 0.37 -3.32
N LEU A 8 9.99 0.12 -3.98
CA LEU A 8 9.24 -1.13 -3.88
C LEU A 8 10.09 -2.31 -4.37
N ARG A 9 10.78 -2.14 -5.50
CA ARG A 9 11.70 -3.15 -6.02
C ARG A 9 12.80 -3.50 -5.01
N LYS A 10 13.48 -2.50 -4.43
CA LYS A 10 14.54 -2.74 -3.43
C LYS A 10 14.02 -3.50 -2.21
N ARG A 11 12.84 -3.13 -1.70
CA ARG A 11 12.20 -3.85 -0.58
C ARG A 11 11.91 -5.31 -0.94
N PHE A 12 11.35 -5.54 -2.12
CA PHE A 12 11.10 -6.88 -2.62
C PHE A 12 12.37 -7.71 -2.78
N GLU A 13 13.44 -7.11 -3.32
CA GLU A 13 14.75 -7.74 -3.44
C GLU A 13 15.36 -8.09 -2.07
N ASN A 14 15.04 -7.33 -1.03
CA ASN A 14 15.41 -7.61 0.36
C ASN A 14 14.47 -8.62 1.07
N GLY A 15 13.50 -9.19 0.36
CA GLY A 15 12.59 -10.23 0.86
C GLY A 15 11.23 -9.73 1.37
N GLU A 16 10.95 -8.42 1.32
CA GLU A 16 9.63 -7.90 1.68
C GLU A 16 8.62 -8.15 0.55
N THR A 17 7.67 -9.06 0.74
CA THR A 17 6.62 -9.35 -0.24
C THR A 17 5.34 -8.53 -0.02
N ASN A 18 5.23 -7.86 1.12
CA ASN A 18 4.10 -7.01 1.45
C ASN A 18 4.56 -5.80 2.27
N MET A 19 3.86 -4.68 2.13
CA MET A 19 4.02 -3.51 2.99
C MET A 19 2.68 -2.81 3.16
N SER A 20 2.45 -2.23 4.33
CA SER A 20 1.26 -1.44 4.59
C SER A 20 1.64 -0.11 5.24
N VAL A 21 1.05 0.98 4.77
CA VAL A 21 1.17 2.30 5.40
C VAL A 21 -0.22 2.90 5.50
N GLU A 22 -0.53 3.44 6.67
CA GLU A 22 -1.74 4.21 6.89
C GLU A 22 -1.40 5.70 6.92
N TYR A 23 -2.23 6.50 6.27
CA TYR A 23 -2.08 7.95 6.25
C TYR A 23 -3.43 8.64 6.45
N CYS A 24 -3.34 9.81 7.09
CA CYS A 24 -4.44 10.74 7.27
C CYS A 24 -4.37 11.80 6.17
N ALA A 25 -5.46 11.98 5.44
CA ALA A 25 -5.64 13.03 4.46
C ALA A 25 -6.73 13.99 4.97
N ARG A 26 -6.48 15.30 4.83
CA ARG A 26 -7.51 16.31 4.99
C ARG A 26 -8.11 16.58 3.61
N GLU A 27 -9.40 16.32 3.47
CA GLU A 27 -10.17 16.58 2.26
C GLU A 27 -10.47 18.09 2.13
N ASP A 28 -10.90 18.53 0.95
CA ASP A 28 -11.16 19.94 0.65
C ASP A 28 -12.26 20.56 1.54
N ASP A 29 -13.20 19.74 2.00
CA ASP A 29 -14.27 20.12 2.93
C ASP A 29 -13.81 20.20 4.40
N GLY A 30 -12.53 19.94 4.66
CA GLY A 30 -11.94 19.93 6.00
C GLY A 30 -12.14 18.63 6.77
N SER A 31 -12.86 17.64 6.22
CA SER A 31 -12.99 16.31 6.82
C SER A 31 -11.65 15.57 6.81
N ILE A 32 -11.51 14.63 7.75
CA ILE A 32 -10.35 13.76 7.86
C ILE A 32 -10.72 12.40 7.29
N ARG A 33 -9.93 11.91 6.34
CA ARG A 33 -10.00 10.54 5.84
C ARG A 33 -8.75 9.77 6.25
N TRP A 34 -8.95 8.60 6.84
CA TRP A 34 -7.88 7.66 7.08
C TRP A 34 -7.87 6.60 5.98
N VAL A 35 -6.72 6.42 5.34
CA VAL A 35 -6.54 5.45 4.27
C VAL A 35 -5.36 4.56 4.58
N GLN A 36 -5.61 3.25 4.64
CA GLN A 36 -4.56 2.24 4.64
C GLN A 36 -4.25 1.84 3.21
N LYS A 37 -2.98 1.99 2.80
CA LYS A 37 -2.44 1.52 1.53
C LYS A 37 -1.57 0.29 1.77
N THR A 38 -1.97 -0.85 1.23
CA THR A 38 -1.20 -2.09 1.28
C THR A 38 -0.70 -2.44 -0.11
N VAL A 39 0.60 -2.69 -0.25
CA VAL A 39 1.23 -3.18 -1.48
C VAL A 39 1.57 -4.65 -1.29
N LEU A 40 1.07 -5.50 -2.19
CA LEU A 40 1.38 -6.93 -2.25
C LEU A 40 2.20 -7.19 -3.51
N MET A 41 3.36 -7.83 -3.36
CA MET A 41 4.33 -8.02 -4.45
C MET A 41 4.64 -9.49 -4.66
N THR A 42 4.85 -9.88 -5.92
CA THR A 42 5.27 -11.23 -6.30
C THR A 42 6.19 -11.19 -7.52
N ARG A 43 7.06 -12.21 -7.65
CA ARG A 43 7.91 -12.39 -8.84
C ARG A 43 7.34 -13.50 -9.71
N MET A 44 7.25 -13.24 -11.00
CA MET A 44 6.89 -14.24 -12.01
C MET A 44 7.83 -14.12 -13.21
N VAL A 45 7.99 -15.22 -13.95
CA VAL A 45 8.68 -15.21 -15.24
C VAL A 45 7.63 -15.08 -16.32
N VAL A 46 7.81 -14.13 -17.24
CA VAL A 46 6.90 -13.88 -18.35
C VAL A 46 7.68 -13.93 -19.65
N PHE A 47 7.08 -14.52 -20.68
CA PHE A 47 7.68 -14.52 -22.01
C PHE A 47 7.43 -13.19 -22.72
N ASP A 48 8.50 -12.48 -23.03
CA ASP A 48 8.48 -11.24 -23.81
C ASP A 48 8.62 -11.58 -25.29
N THR A 49 7.57 -11.27 -26.06
CA THR A 49 7.49 -11.57 -27.49
C THR A 49 8.34 -10.63 -28.36
N GLU A 50 8.71 -9.45 -27.88
CA GLU A 50 9.52 -8.49 -28.63
C GLU A 50 10.98 -8.94 -28.69
N ILE A 51 11.49 -9.46 -27.57
CA ILE A 51 12.87 -9.98 -27.46
C ILE A 51 12.96 -11.51 -27.55
N LEU A 52 11.82 -12.18 -27.71
CA LEU A 52 11.68 -13.64 -27.81
C LEU A 52 12.37 -14.39 -26.65
N ALA A 53 12.19 -13.90 -25.42
CA ALA A 53 12.87 -14.43 -24.24
C ALA A 53 12.00 -14.36 -22.97
N GLU A 54 12.32 -15.24 -22.01
CA GLU A 54 11.74 -15.18 -20.67
C GLU A 54 12.39 -14.07 -19.82
N VAL A 55 11.57 -13.23 -19.21
CA VAL A 55 12.01 -12.09 -18.39
C VAL A 55 11.41 -12.20 -16.98
N PRO A 56 12.23 -12.09 -15.91
CA PRO A 56 11.72 -12.01 -14.56
C PRO A 56 11.04 -10.65 -14.33
N MET A 57 9.77 -10.67 -13.92
CA MET A 57 8.97 -9.49 -13.65
C MET A 57 8.47 -9.50 -12.21
N ILE A 58 8.45 -8.32 -11.58
CA ILE A 58 7.84 -8.11 -10.26
C ILE A 58 6.50 -7.44 -10.47
N TYR A 59 5.44 -8.10 -10.00
CA TYR A 59 4.08 -7.58 -9.99
C TYR A 59 3.76 -7.01 -8.62
N ALA A 60 2.99 -5.92 -8.59
CA ALA A 60 2.48 -5.34 -7.37
C ALA A 60 0.97 -5.05 -7.49
N ILE A 61 0.21 -5.40 -6.46
CA ILE A 61 -1.19 -5.00 -6.29
C ILE A 61 -1.24 -3.99 -5.15
N ILE A 62 -1.93 -2.86 -5.38
CA ILE A 62 -2.17 -1.84 -4.37
C ILE A 62 -3.61 -1.96 -3.91
N LEU A 63 -3.78 -2.27 -2.62
CA LEU A 63 -5.06 -2.26 -1.93
C LEU A 63 -5.19 -0.94 -1.18
N LEU A 64 -6.32 -0.25 -1.37
CA LEU A 64 -6.68 0.96 -0.64
C LEU A 64 -7.91 0.65 0.22
N GLN A 65 -7.81 0.90 1.50
CA GLN A 65 -8.89 0.70 2.46
C GLN A 65 -9.16 2.00 3.21
N ASP A 66 -10.41 2.46 3.20
CA ASP A 66 -10.86 3.53 4.08
C ASP A 66 -10.98 2.98 5.51
N THR A 67 -10.21 3.56 6.43
CA THR A 67 -10.17 3.18 7.84
C THR A 67 -10.74 4.26 8.76
N THR A 68 -11.37 5.29 8.20
CA THR A 68 -11.88 6.47 8.94
C THR A 68 -12.81 6.07 10.07
N GLN A 69 -13.81 5.23 9.79
CA GLN A 69 -14.76 4.76 10.81
C GLN A 69 -14.09 3.94 11.93
N ARG A 70 -12.96 3.27 11.66
CA ARG A 70 -12.22 2.55 12.70
C ARG A 70 -11.59 3.57 13.65
N HIS A 71 -10.91 4.57 13.10
CA HIS A 71 -10.31 5.66 13.88
C HIS A 71 -11.34 6.44 14.71
N GLU A 72 -12.49 6.79 14.12
CA GLU A 72 -13.56 7.48 14.86
C GLU A 72 -14.07 6.67 16.05
N ARG A 73 -14.21 5.34 15.90
CA ARG A 73 -14.60 4.46 17.01
C ARG A 73 -13.52 4.38 18.08
N ASP A 74 -12.26 4.23 17.67
CA ASP A 74 -11.13 4.13 18.59
C ASP A 74 -10.99 5.42 19.42
N GLU A 75 -11.18 6.60 18.81
CA GLU A 75 -11.20 7.90 19.50
C GLU A 75 -12.35 8.02 20.50
N GLN A 76 -13.57 7.61 20.11
CA GLN A 76 -14.73 7.60 21.01
C GLN A 76 -14.52 6.66 22.20
N GLU A 77 -13.93 5.49 21.97
CA GLU A 77 -13.66 4.52 23.03
C GLU A 77 -12.58 5.02 23.99
N GLN A 78 -11.51 5.63 23.48
CA GLN A 78 -10.51 6.28 24.32
C GLN A 78 -11.10 7.41 25.18
N ALA A 79 -12.00 8.23 24.63
CA ALA A 79 -12.66 9.30 25.36
C ALA A 79 -13.56 8.78 26.51
N ARG A 80 -14.09 7.54 26.40
CA ARG A 80 -14.91 6.92 27.46
C ARG A 80 -14.11 6.32 28.60
N LEU A 81 -12.82 6.06 28.39
CA LEU A 81 -11.92 5.45 29.37
C LEU A 81 -11.13 6.50 30.20
N GLN A 82 -11.27 7.78 29.87
CA GLN A 82 -10.69 8.93 30.59
C GLN A 82 -11.72 9.52 31.57
#